data_AF-A0A1V4ZAR3-F1
#
_entry.id   AF-A0A1V4ZAR3-F1
#
_cell.length_a   1.000
_cell.length_b   1.000
_cell.length_c   1.000
_cell.angle_alpha   90.00
_cell.angle_beta   90.00
_cell.angle_gamma   90.00
#
_symmetry.space_group_name_H-M   'P 1'
#
loop_
_entity.id
_entity.type
_entity.pdbx_description
1 polymer ?
#
loop_
_entity_poly.entity_id
_entity_poly.type
_entity_poly.pdbx_seq_one_letter_code
_entity_poly.pdbx_strand_id
1 'polypeptide(L)'
;MFFSEDFLRRHADSIQATGRYARWNGHVGAVTPDGDCIFLRPDKSCAVYEDRPDVCREYGRIVELPCPYFKANGEPRNREEVRRMKKMIRTMEHLAKKGMLKELHTGIDRDGVTA
;
A
#
# COMPACT_ATOMS: atom_id res chain seq x y z
N MET A 1 5.22 -0.51 -0.76
CA MET A 1 4.57 0.81 -0.91
C MET A 1 5.63 1.79 -1.39
N PHE A 2 5.37 2.53 -2.46
CA PHE A 2 6.35 3.42 -3.09
C PHE A 2 6.04 4.89 -2.73
N PHE A 3 7.07 5.64 -2.36
CA PHE A 3 7.00 7.06 -2.02
C PHE A 3 8.00 7.86 -2.85
N SER A 4 7.75 9.14 -3.12
CA SER A 4 8.80 10.00 -3.69
C SER A 4 9.88 10.29 -2.65
N GLU A 5 11.11 10.59 -3.11
CA GLU A 5 12.21 10.93 -2.19
C GLU A 5 11.91 12.20 -1.38
N ASP A 6 11.33 13.22 -2.02
CA ASP A 6 10.91 14.45 -1.35
C ASP A 6 9.85 14.19 -0.27
N PHE A 7 8.92 13.28 -0.53
CA PHE A 7 7.93 12.89 0.47
C PHE A 7 8.59 12.27 1.70
N LEU A 8 9.51 11.32 1.50
CA LEU A 8 10.23 10.71 2.61
C LEU A 8 11.06 11.72 3.40
N ARG A 9 11.71 12.66 2.71
CA ARG A 9 12.51 13.70 3.34
C ARG A 9 11.67 14.67 4.19
N ARG A 10 10.50 15.09 3.69
CA ARG A 10 9.58 15.98 4.44
C ARG A 10 9.00 15.32 5.70
N HIS A 11 8.90 13.99 5.71
CA HIS A 11 8.30 13.22 6.80
C HIS A 11 9.28 12.31 7.53
N ALA A 12 10.58 12.60 7.46
CA ALA A 12 11.63 11.73 8.02
C ALA A 12 11.40 11.41 9.51
N ASP A 13 10.94 12.39 10.30
CA ASP A 13 10.67 12.23 11.74
C ASP A 13 9.44 11.35 12.05
N SER A 14 8.62 11.07 11.04
CA SER A 14 7.44 10.21 11.15
C SER A 14 7.69 8.76 10.70
N ILE A 15 8.89 8.47 10.21
CA ILE A 15 9.29 7.15 9.73
C ILE A 15 9.64 6.22 10.90
N GLN A 16 9.15 4.99 10.86
CA GLN A 16 9.60 3.96 11.79
C GLN A 16 11.06 3.58 11.55
N ALA A 17 11.85 3.54 12.61
CA ALA A 17 13.30 3.36 12.57
C ALA A 17 13.77 2.07 11.85
N THR A 18 12.90 1.07 11.67
CA THR A 18 13.24 -0.25 11.12
C THR A 18 12.81 -0.46 9.66
N GLY A 19 12.75 0.59 8.85
CA GLY A 19 12.42 0.48 7.43
C GLY A 19 13.49 -0.24 6.58
N ARG A 20 13.06 -1.12 5.67
CA ARG A 20 13.81 -1.58 4.49
C ARG A 20 13.44 -0.70 3.31
N TYR A 21 14.45 -0.26 2.56
CA TYR A 21 14.29 0.66 1.44
C TYR A 21 14.77 0.02 0.13
N ALA A 22 14.01 0.21 -0.94
CA ALA A 22 14.39 -0.15 -2.30
C ALA A 22 14.07 1.05 -3.21
N ARG A 23 14.98 1.40 -4.13
CA ARG A 23 14.73 2.47 -5.10
C ARG A 23 14.32 1.91 -6.47
N TRP A 24 13.36 2.54 -7.12
CA TRP A 24 12.95 2.22 -8.48
C TRP A 24 12.34 3.45 -9.15
N ASN A 25 12.89 3.88 -10.29
CA ASN A 25 12.39 5.01 -11.10
C ASN A 25 12.01 6.28 -10.29
N GLY A 26 12.93 6.78 -9.45
CA GLY A 26 12.71 7.97 -8.62
C GLY A 26 11.77 7.77 -7.42
N HIS A 27 11.29 6.54 -7.20
CA HIS A 27 10.48 6.18 -6.06
C HIS A 27 11.25 5.29 -5.10
N VAL A 28 10.89 5.38 -3.83
CA VAL A 28 11.44 4.57 -2.75
C VAL A 28 10.34 3.67 -2.21
N GLY A 29 10.49 2.37 -2.46
CA GLY A 29 9.77 1.32 -1.77
C GLY A 29 10.25 1.23 -0.33
N ALA A 30 9.41 1.55 0.65
CA ALA A 30 9.79 1.50 2.07
C ALA A 30 8.77 0.71 2.89
N VAL A 31 9.23 -0.33 3.60
CA VAL A 31 8.39 -1.18 4.47
C VAL A 31 9.15 -1.60 5.72
N THR A 32 8.46 -1.87 6.82
CA THR A 32 9.05 -2.44 8.05
C THR A 32 9.50 -3.90 7.80
N PRO A 33 10.22 -4.55 8.74
CA PRO A 33 10.64 -5.94 8.57
C PRO A 33 9.45 -6.90 8.48
N ASP A 34 8.32 -6.53 9.08
CA ASP A 34 7.04 -7.25 9.03
C ASP A 34 6.25 -6.98 7.74
N GLY A 35 6.78 -6.13 6.85
CA GLY A 35 6.12 -5.74 5.61
C GLY A 35 5.04 -4.65 5.76
N ASP A 36 4.92 -4.06 6.95
CA ASP A 36 3.99 -2.94 7.19
C ASP A 36 4.54 -1.64 6.56
N CYS A 37 3.66 -0.65 6.37
CA CYS A 37 4.08 0.68 5.93
C CYS A 37 4.96 1.36 6.99
N ILE A 38 6.04 2.03 6.56
CA ILE A 38 6.97 2.75 7.45
C ILE A 38 6.33 3.92 8.23
N PHE A 39 5.15 4.39 7.84
CA PHE A 39 4.40 5.44 8.54
C PHE A 39 3.25 4.88 9.41
N LEU A 40 3.08 3.55 9.49
CA LEU A 40 1.97 2.91 10.20
C LEU A 40 2.33 2.67 11.67
N ARG A 41 1.86 3.52 12.58
CA ARG A 41 2.12 3.42 14.02
C ARG A 41 1.63 2.09 14.64
N PRO A 42 2.13 1.71 15.83
CA PRO A 42 1.73 0.47 16.50
C PRO A 42 0.22 0.34 16.74
N ASP A 43 -0.46 1.47 17.01
CA ASP A 43 -1.91 1.58 17.16
C ASP A 43 -2.69 1.51 15.83
N LYS A 44 -1.98 1.29 14.71
CA LYS A 44 -2.49 1.24 13.34
C LYS A 44 -2.99 2.58 12.81
N SER A 45 -2.65 3.70 13.45
CA SER A 45 -2.82 5.04 12.88
C SER A 45 -1.70 5.36 11.88
N CYS A 46 -1.97 6.26 10.93
CA CYS A 46 -0.98 6.73 9.97
C CYS A 46 -0.34 8.03 10.49
N ALA A 47 0.99 8.05 10.63
CA ALA A 47 1.70 9.23 11.14
C ALA A 47 1.60 10.45 10.21
N VAL A 48 1.35 10.23 8.91
CA VAL A 48 1.28 11.26 7.87
C VAL A 48 -0.14 11.38 7.29
N TYR A 49 -1.18 11.05 8.07
CA TYR A 49 -2.56 10.86 7.57
C TYR A 49 -3.05 12.02 6.68
N GLU A 50 -2.83 13.26 7.09
CA GLU A 50 -3.28 14.46 6.38
C GLU A 50 -2.50 14.71 5.08
N ASP A 51 -1.19 14.42 5.08
CA ASP A 51 -0.32 14.61 3.92
C ASP A 51 -0.13 13.32 3.11
N ARG A 52 -0.99 12.31 3.30
CA ARG A 52 -0.88 11.04 2.56
C ARG A 52 -0.85 11.30 1.05
N PRO A 53 0.09 10.69 0.30
CA PRO A 53 0.08 10.72 -1.16
C PRO A 53 -1.23 10.11 -1.69
N ASP A 54 -1.62 10.48 -2.92
CA ASP A 54 -2.90 10.03 -3.49
C ASP A 54 -3.03 8.51 -3.54
N VAL A 55 -1.96 7.79 -3.90
CA VAL A 55 -1.92 6.32 -3.85
C VAL A 55 -2.25 5.76 -2.45
N CYS A 56 -1.88 6.46 -1.37
CA CYS A 56 -2.22 6.07 0.00
C CYS A 56 -3.64 6.45 0.40
N ARG A 57 -4.23 7.47 -0.24
CA ARG A 57 -5.64 7.86 -0.06
C ARG A 57 -6.58 6.90 -0.78
N GLU A 58 -6.13 6.36 -1.90
CA GLU A 58 -6.82 5.35 -2.70
C GLU A 58 -6.59 3.92 -2.19
N TYR A 59 -5.54 3.70 -1.40
CA TYR A 59 -5.25 2.41 -0.79
C TYR A 59 -6.42 1.91 0.07
N GLY A 60 -6.94 0.73 -0.27
CA GLY A 60 -8.14 0.15 0.34
C GLY A 60 -9.47 0.57 -0.30
N ARG A 61 -9.47 1.58 -1.18
CA ARG A 61 -10.58 1.91 -2.08
C ARG A 61 -10.48 1.16 -3.40
N ILE A 62 -9.27 0.89 -3.86
CA ILE A 62 -8.95 0.09 -5.04
C ILE A 62 -8.99 -1.41 -4.67
N VAL A 63 -9.69 -2.23 -5.46
CA VAL A 63 -9.91 -3.67 -5.21
C VAL A 63 -8.60 -4.44 -5.23
N GLU A 64 -7.70 -4.04 -6.12
CA GLU A 64 -6.35 -4.59 -6.34
C GLU A 64 -5.40 -4.30 -5.15
N LEU A 65 -5.71 -3.27 -4.36
CA LEU A 65 -4.92 -2.85 -3.21
C LEU A 65 -5.77 -2.82 -1.94
N PRO A 66 -6.27 -3.98 -1.48
CA PRO A 66 -7.18 -4.02 -0.34
C PRO A 66 -6.44 -3.69 0.95
N CYS A 67 -6.90 -2.67 1.67
CA CYS A 67 -6.47 -2.42 3.04
C CYS A 67 -7.05 -3.52 3.93
N PRO A 68 -6.31 -4.14 4.87
CA PRO A 68 -6.90 -5.11 5.80
C PRO A 68 -7.75 -4.48 6.90
N TYR A 69 -7.59 -3.18 7.17
CA TYR A 69 -8.21 -2.50 8.32
C TYR A 69 -9.43 -1.65 7.95
N PHE A 70 -9.50 -1.12 6.72
CA PHE A 70 -10.61 -0.25 6.27
C PHE A 70 -11.22 -0.74 4.96
N LYS A 71 -12.55 -0.77 4.91
CA LYS A 71 -13.35 -1.07 3.72
C LYS A 71 -13.19 0.03 2.66
N ALA A 72 -13.62 -0.24 1.42
CA ALA A 72 -13.52 0.73 0.32
C ALA A 72 -14.32 2.01 0.55
N ASN A 73 -15.41 1.93 1.31
CA ASN A 73 -16.20 3.08 1.75
C ASN A 73 -15.56 3.86 2.91
N GLY A 74 -14.37 3.48 3.39
CA GLY A 74 -13.67 4.13 4.49
C GLY A 74 -14.07 3.67 5.90
N GLU A 75 -15.04 2.77 6.03
CA GLU A 75 -15.42 2.22 7.34
C GLU A 75 -14.34 1.26 7.89
N PRO A 76 -14.10 1.25 9.21
CA PRO A 76 -13.24 0.25 9.81
C PRO A 76 -13.83 -1.16 9.68
N ARG A 77 -12.97 -2.15 9.42
CA ARG A 77 -13.31 -3.58 9.51
C ARG A 77 -13.26 -4.04 10.95
N ASN A 78 -14.16 -4.94 11.30
CA ASN A 78 -14.13 -5.64 12.57
C ASN A 78 -12.99 -6.67 12.62
N ARG A 79 -12.75 -7.25 13.80
CA ARG A 79 -11.61 -8.16 14.05
C ARG A 79 -11.63 -9.40 13.15
N GLU A 80 -12.80 -9.95 12.87
CA GLU A 80 -12.96 -11.13 12.03
C GLU A 80 -12.70 -10.80 10.56
N GLU A 81 -13.27 -9.69 10.08
CA GLU A 81 -13.05 -9.17 8.73
C GLU A 81 -11.57 -8.86 8.49
N VAL A 82 -10.87 -8.24 9.45
CA VAL A 82 -9.41 -8.03 9.41
C VAL A 82 -8.67 -9.36 9.25
N ARG A 83 -9.03 -10.39 10.03
CA ARG A 83 -8.40 -11.71 9.97
C ARG A 83 -8.59 -12.36 8.60
N ARG A 84 -9.82 -12.32 8.05
CA ARG A 84 -10.14 -12.83 6.71
C ARG A 84 -9.35 -12.09 5.64
N MET A 85 -9.33 -10.76 5.69
CA MET A 85 -8.64 -9.93 4.71
C MET A 85 -7.12 -10.15 4.74
N LYS A 86 -6.50 -10.22 5.92
CA LYS A 86 -5.08 -10.56 6.05
C LYS A 86 -4.75 -11.94 5.49
N LYS A 87 -5.65 -12.93 5.65
CA LYS A 87 -5.48 -14.25 5.03
C LYS A 87 -5.53 -14.14 3.50
N MET A 88 -6.49 -13.40 2.96
CA MET A 88 -6.63 -13.16 1.52
C MET A 88 -5.38 -12.48 0.93
N ILE A 89 -4.91 -11.39 1.53
CA ILE A 89 -3.70 -10.65 1.09
C ILE A 89 -2.50 -11.58 1.03
N ARG A 90 -2.25 -12.36 2.10
CA ARG A 90 -1.15 -13.35 2.11
C ARG A 90 -1.29 -14.40 1.02
N THR A 91 -2.50 -14.86 0.74
CA THR A 91 -2.76 -15.79 -0.38
C THR A 91 -2.44 -15.12 -1.71
N MET A 92 -2.87 -13.89 -1.94
CA MET A 92 -2.56 -13.15 -3.18
C MET A 92 -1.07 -12.93 -3.35
N GLU A 93 -0.35 -12.50 -2.30
CA GLU A 93 1.11 -12.36 -2.31
C GLU A 93 1.81 -13.68 -2.65
N HIS A 94 1.33 -14.79 -2.09
CA HIS A 94 1.88 -16.13 -2.38
C HIS A 94 1.66 -16.53 -3.84
N LEU A 95 0.46 -16.28 -4.38
CA LEU A 95 0.15 -16.55 -5.79
C LEU A 95 0.96 -15.66 -6.73
N ALA A 96 1.16 -14.38 -6.36
CA ALA A 96 2.00 -13.45 -7.10
C ALA A 96 3.45 -13.92 -7.17
N LYS A 97 4.02 -14.35 -6.02
CA LYS A 97 5.37 -14.91 -5.94
C LYS A 97 5.55 -16.17 -6.78
N LYS A 98 4.48 -16.94 -6.99
CA LYS A 98 4.48 -18.13 -7.85
C LYS A 98 4.29 -17.81 -9.34
N GLY A 99 4.16 -16.53 -9.73
CA GLY A 99 3.87 -16.13 -11.10
C GLY A 99 2.48 -16.58 -11.58
N MET A 100 1.57 -16.88 -10.65
CA MET A 100 0.24 -17.43 -10.94
C MET A 100 -0.86 -16.37 -10.97
N LEU A 101 -0.55 -15.12 -10.64
CA LEU A 101 -1.45 -13.98 -10.83
C LEU A 101 -1.41 -13.57 -12.31
N LYS A 102 -2.12 -14.32 -13.15
CA LYS A 102 -2.43 -13.91 -14.52
C LYS A 102 -3.52 -12.85 -14.48
N GLU A 103 -3.15 -11.65 -14.94
CA GLU A 103 -4.01 -10.55 -15.40
C GLU A 103 -5.31 -10.31 -14.61
N LEU A 104 -5.26 -9.40 -13.64
CA LEU A 104 -6.45 -8.60 -13.32
C LEU A 104 -6.53 -7.48 -14.37
N HIS A 105 -7.28 -7.73 -15.43
CA HIS A 105 -7.64 -6.70 -16.41
C HIS A 105 -8.44 -5.61 -15.70
N THR A 106 -7.80 -4.47 -15.41
CA THR A 106 -8.51 -3.20 -15.37
C THR A 106 -8.47 -2.67 -16.79
N GLY A 107 -9.61 -2.68 -17.46
CA GLY A 107 -9.80 -1.97 -18.71
C GLY A 107 -9.56 -0.48 -18.46
N ILE A 108 -8.35 -0.01 -18.79
CA ILE A 108 -8.06 1.37 -19.12
C ILE A 108 -7.31 1.28 -20.45
N ASP A 109 -8.00 1.64 -21.52
CA ASP A 109 -7.47 1.62 -22.89
C ASP A 109 -6.18 2.46 -22.95
N ARG A 110 -5.10 1.81 -23.40
CA ARG A 110 -3.80 2.44 -23.69
C ARG A 110 -3.84 3.06 -25.08
N ASP A 111 -4.79 3.94 -25.37
CA ASP A 111 -4.78 4.72 -26.62
C ASP A 111 -5.33 6.12 -26.36
N GLY A 112 -4.43 7.09 -26.22
CA GLY A 112 -4.84 8.47 -26.04
C GLY A 112 -3.75 9.54 -26.06
N VAL A 113 -2.50 9.22 -26.41
CA VAL A 113 -1.49 10.24 -26.73
C VAL A 113 -0.60 9.73 -27.87
N THR A 114 -1.00 10.05 -29.10
CA THR A 114 -0.13 10.05 -30.26
C THR A 114 0.13 11.49 -30.70
N ALA A 115 1.43 11.78 -30.89
CA ALA A 115 2.06 12.87 -31.64
C ALA A 115 1.75 14.33 -31.23
#